data_AF-A0A1Q3XBL2-F1
#
_entry.id   AF-A0A1Q3XBL2-F1
#
_cell.length_a   1.000
_cell.length_b   1.000
_cell.length_c   1.000
_cell.angle_alpha   90.00
_cell.angle_beta   90.00
_cell.angle_gamma   90.00
#
_symmetry.space_group_name_H-M   'P 1'
#
loop_
_entity.id
_entity.type
_entity.pdbx_description
1 polymer ?
#
loop_
_entity_poly.entity_id
_entity_poly.type
_entity_poly.pdbx_seq_one_letter_code
_entity_poly.pdbx_strand_id
1 'polypeptide(L)'
;MQHHGDINSSESKKQVGRIWKVFWILLVVTVVEVILGMFFSHHMPKALVAFFFLALTLLKAGYIVAIFMHLGDEIKSFLITVLIPLTLFIWFIIAFLADGGFWLFMNSTSPTR
;
A
#
# COMPACT_ATOMS: atom_id res chain seq x y z
N MET A 1 -19.65 -21.34 26.03
CA MET A 1 -18.87 -20.60 27.05
C MET A 1 -18.33 -19.34 26.38
N GLN A 2 -18.96 -18.20 26.64
CA GLN A 2 -18.52 -16.91 26.11
C GLN A 2 -17.39 -16.40 27.01
N HIS A 3 -16.15 -16.59 26.57
CA HIS A 3 -15.00 -15.90 27.16
C HIS A 3 -15.05 -14.44 26.68
N HIS A 4 -15.63 -13.56 27.50
CA HIS A 4 -15.44 -12.13 27.36
C HIS A 4 -13.95 -11.84 27.57
N GLY A 5 -13.24 -11.53 26.48
CA GLY A 5 -11.84 -11.13 26.56
C GLY A 5 -11.70 -9.89 27.42
N ASP A 6 -10.99 -10.02 28.54
CA ASP A 6 -10.67 -8.91 29.41
C ASP A 6 -9.85 -7.86 28.64
N ILE A 7 -10.53 -6.79 28.22
CA ILE A 7 -9.93 -5.56 27.66
C ILE A 7 -8.87 -4.94 28.58
N ASN A 8 -8.80 -5.39 29.84
CA ASN A 8 -7.85 -4.96 30.85
C ASN A 8 -6.69 -5.95 31.08
N SER A 9 -6.60 -7.04 30.33
CA SER A 9 -5.45 -7.96 30.41
C SER A 9 -4.14 -7.24 30.04
N SER A 10 -3.05 -7.64 30.68
CA SER A 10 -1.72 -7.04 30.49
C SER A 10 -1.21 -7.20 29.04
N GLU A 11 -1.63 -8.26 28.34
CA GLU A 11 -1.29 -8.52 26.94
C GLU A 11 -1.94 -7.51 25.99
N SER A 12 -3.23 -7.20 26.17
CA SER A 12 -3.92 -6.22 25.32
C SER A 12 -3.33 -4.81 25.47
N LYS A 13 -2.99 -4.39 26.70
CA LYS A 13 -2.36 -3.08 26.95
C LYS A 13 -0.98 -2.95 26.29
N LYS A 14 -0.18 -4.03 26.23
CA LYS A 14 1.12 -4.03 25.52
C LYS A 14 0.94 -3.84 24.02
N GLN A 15 -0.07 -4.49 23.41
CA GLN A 15 -0.35 -4.37 21.98
C GLN A 15 -0.80 -2.96 21.61
N VAL A 16 -1.70 -2.36 22.39
CA VAL A 16 -2.13 -0.96 22.21
C VAL A 16 -0.96 0.02 22.37
N GLY A 17 -0.08 -0.21 23.35
CA GLY A 17 1.14 0.60 23.52
C GLY A 17 2.10 0.53 22.33
N ARG A 18 2.24 -0.65 21.72
CA ARG A 18 3.06 -0.84 20.50
C ARG A 18 2.48 -0.07 19.32
N ILE A 19 1.16 -0.15 19.10
CA ILE A 19 0.43 0.58 18.05
C ILE A 19 0.68 2.10 18.19
N TRP A 20 0.52 2.63 19.39
CA TRP A 20 0.72 4.07 19.66
C TRP A 20 2.15 4.52 19.40
N LYS A 21 3.15 3.72 19.79
CA LYS A 21 4.56 4.02 19.51
C LYS A 21 4.83 4.12 18.00
N VAL A 22 4.26 3.20 17.24
CA VAL A 22 4.48 3.08 15.79
C VAL A 22 3.76 4.19 15.05
N PHE A 23 2.54 4.52 15.48
CA PHE A 23 1.79 5.67 15.01
C PHE A 23 2.60 6.97 15.13
N TRP A 24 3.17 7.23 16.31
CA TRP A 24 3.99 8.44 16.51
C TRP A 24 5.24 8.48 15.64
N ILE A 25 5.94 7.36 15.48
CA ILE A 25 7.10 7.27 14.59
C ILE A 25 6.71 7.62 13.15
N LEU A 26 5.63 7.01 12.65
CA LEU A 26 5.17 7.24 11.29
C LEU A 26 4.64 8.66 11.07
N LEU A 27 3.95 9.22 12.06
CA LEU A 27 3.48 10.59 12.02
C LEU A 27 4.65 11.58 11.92
N VAL A 28 5.68 11.41 12.76
CA VAL A 28 6.87 12.26 12.71
C VAL A 28 7.58 12.14 11.36
N VAL A 29 7.79 10.91 10.87
CA VAL A 29 8.40 10.69 9.54
C VAL A 29 7.59 11.36 8.44
N THR A 30 6.25 11.27 8.48
CA THR A 30 5.37 11.88 7.47
C THR A 30 5.42 13.40 7.52
N VAL A 31 5.40 14.00 8.71
CA VAL A 31 5.53 15.45 8.88
C VAL A 31 6.87 15.95 8.34
N VAL A 32 7.96 15.24 8.67
CA VAL A 32 9.30 15.56 8.15
C VAL A 32 9.35 15.42 6.63
N GLU A 33 8.78 14.35 6.06
CA GLU A 33 8.71 14.13 4.61
C GLU A 33 8.03 15.32 3.91
N VAL A 34 6.87 15.77 4.41
CA VAL A 34 6.12 16.91 3.82
C VAL A 34 6.92 18.21 3.93
N ILE A 35 7.52 18.49 5.09
CA ILE A 35 8.36 19.70 5.29
C ILE A 35 9.54 19.69 4.31
N LEU A 36 10.27 18.58 4.22
CA LEU A 36 11.36 18.43 3.26
C LEU A 36 10.86 18.61 1.82
N GLY A 37 9.71 18.05 1.47
CA GLY A 37 9.10 18.26 0.16
C GLY A 37 8.81 19.72 -0.16
N MET A 38 8.27 20.47 0.81
CA MET A 38 8.01 21.90 0.64
C MET A 38 9.29 22.71 0.41
N PHE A 39 10.37 22.41 1.16
CA PHE A 39 11.63 23.13 1.03
C PHE A 39 12.45 22.73 -0.21
N PHE A 40 12.54 21.43 -0.52
CA PHE A 40 13.36 20.93 -1.63
C PHE A 40 12.69 21.07 -3.01
N SER A 41 11.38 21.29 -3.07
CA SER A 41 10.64 21.49 -4.34
C SER A 41 11.19 22.66 -5.18
N HIS A 42 11.77 23.69 -4.55
CA HIS A 42 12.29 24.85 -5.26
C HIS A 42 13.76 24.72 -5.69
N HIS A 43 14.54 23.85 -5.04
CA HIS A 43 16.00 23.79 -5.19
C HIS A 43 16.51 22.52 -5.90
N MET A 44 15.68 21.48 -6.02
CA MET A 44 16.09 20.18 -6.58
C MET A 44 15.30 19.81 -7.85
N PRO A 45 15.86 18.96 -8.73
CA PRO A 45 15.13 18.43 -9.87
C PRO A 45 13.89 17.66 -9.41
N LYS A 46 12.73 17.96 -10.02
CA LYS A 46 11.43 17.37 -9.66
C LYS A 46 11.45 15.84 -9.63
N ALA A 47 12.20 15.21 -10.52
CA ALA A 47 12.33 13.76 -10.59
C ALA A 47 12.97 13.15 -9.33
N LEU A 48 13.95 13.84 -8.74
CA LEU A 48 14.66 13.36 -7.55
C LEU A 48 13.77 13.49 -6.30
N VAL A 49 13.06 14.61 -6.18
CA VAL A 49 12.07 14.81 -5.11
C VAL A 49 10.95 13.77 -5.21
N ALA A 50 10.43 13.50 -6.41
CA ALA A 50 9.42 12.48 -6.62
C ALA A 50 9.91 11.07 -6.27
N PHE A 51 11.14 10.72 -6.67
CA PHE A 51 11.73 9.42 -6.32
C PHE A 51 11.91 9.26 -4.81
N PHE A 52 12.39 10.31 -4.13
CA PHE A 52 12.55 10.30 -2.67
C PHE A 52 11.21 10.10 -1.94
N PHE A 53 10.18 10.85 -2.34
CA PHE A 53 8.83 10.69 -1.78
C PHE A 53 8.27 9.29 -2.02
N LEU A 54 8.48 8.74 -3.22
CA LEU A 54 8.01 7.40 -3.56
C LEU A 54 8.73 6.33 -2.74
N ALA A 55 10.06 6.45 -2.59
CA ALA A 55 10.87 5.53 -1.79
C ALA A 55 10.47 5.56 -0.30
N LEU A 56 10.35 6.75 0.30
CA LEU A 56 9.88 6.89 1.68
C LEU A 56 8.44 6.37 1.85
N THR A 57 7.60 6.55 0.83
CA THR A 57 6.23 6.04 0.84
C THR A 57 6.17 4.51 0.83
N LEU A 58 7.06 3.86 0.10
CA LEU A 58 7.18 2.39 0.12
C LEU A 58 7.74 1.90 1.45
N LEU A 59 8.75 2.58 2.01
CA LEU A 59 9.32 2.23 3.31
C LEU A 59 8.31 2.33 4.44
N LYS A 60 7.51 3.41 4.50
CA LYS A 60 6.45 3.55 5.52
C LYS A 60 5.37 2.49 5.35
N ALA A 61 4.96 2.18 4.12
CA ALA A 61 4.00 1.12 3.85
C ALA A 61 4.54 -0.25 4.31
N GLY A 62 5.80 -0.57 4.00
CA GLY A 62 6.45 -1.80 4.48
C GLY A 62 6.53 -1.88 6.01
N TYR A 63 6.87 -0.77 6.68
CA TYR A 63 6.93 -0.70 8.14
C TYR A 63 5.55 -0.87 8.80
N ILE A 64 4.50 -0.29 8.20
CA ILE A 64 3.11 -0.47 8.66
C ILE A 64 2.70 -1.94 8.54
N VAL A 65 2.98 -2.57 7.40
CA VAL A 65 2.66 -3.98 7.13
C VAL A 65 3.46 -4.93 8.04
N ALA A 66 4.70 -4.60 8.38
CA ALA A 66 5.49 -5.42 9.28
C ALA A 66 5.00 -5.40 10.73
N ILE A 67 4.32 -4.32 11.16
CA ILE A 67 3.99 -4.07 12.57
C ILE A 67 2.49 -4.13 12.90
N PHE A 68 1.63 -3.51 12.08
CA PHE A 68 0.18 -3.42 12.35
C PHE A 68 -0.57 -4.62 11.82
N MET A 69 -0.16 -5.06 10.65
CA MET A 69 -0.47 -6.38 10.19
C MET A 69 0.39 -7.30 11.06
N HIS A 70 -0.25 -8.04 11.97
CA HIS A 70 0.34 -9.11 12.78
C HIS A 70 0.79 -10.26 11.86
N LEU A 71 1.63 -9.92 10.89
CA LEU A 71 1.94 -10.75 9.74
C LEU A 71 3.05 -11.70 10.10
N GLY A 72 3.95 -11.36 11.04
CA GLY A 72 5.11 -12.18 11.41
C GLY A 72 4.80 -13.65 11.76
N ASP A 73 3.64 -13.93 12.36
CA ASP A 73 3.27 -15.29 12.81
C ASP A 73 2.23 -15.98 11.90
N GLU A 74 1.49 -15.24 11.07
CA GLU A 74 0.40 -15.77 10.22
C GLU A 74 0.52 -15.41 8.72
N ILE A 75 1.72 -15.03 8.25
CA ILE A 75 2.03 -14.49 6.89
C ILE A 75 1.22 -15.18 5.76
N LYS A 76 1.09 -16.51 5.79
CA LYS A 76 0.59 -17.28 4.65
C LYS A 76 -0.89 -17.04 4.34
N SER A 77 -1.75 -16.93 5.36
CA SER A 77 -3.20 -16.78 5.13
C SER A 77 -3.55 -15.39 4.63
N PHE A 78 -2.96 -14.34 5.23
CA PHE A 78 -3.22 -12.97 4.83
C PHE A 78 -2.64 -12.63 3.45
N LEU A 79 -1.44 -13.14 3.13
CA LEU A 79 -0.81 -12.93 1.83
C LEU A 79 -1.69 -13.52 0.71
N ILE A 80 -2.26 -14.71 0.90
CA ILE A 80 -3.17 -15.33 -0.08
C ILE A 80 -4.44 -14.47 -0.28
N THR A 81 -5.05 -13.95 0.79
CA THR A 81 -6.27 -13.12 0.70
C THR A 81 -6.04 -11.80 -0.04
N VAL A 82 -4.85 -11.21 0.04
CA VAL A 82 -4.52 -9.96 -0.67
C VAL A 82 -4.02 -10.24 -2.10
N LEU A 83 -3.19 -11.28 -2.27
CA LEU A 83 -2.51 -11.56 -3.54
C LEU A 83 -3.46 -12.10 -4.61
N ILE A 84 -4.47 -12.91 -4.23
CA ILE A 84 -5.48 -13.43 -5.16
C ILE A 84 -6.26 -12.30 -5.85
N PRO A 85 -6.95 -11.38 -5.15
CA PRO A 85 -7.70 -10.31 -5.81
C PRO A 85 -6.79 -9.34 -6.56
N LEU A 86 -5.57 -9.09 -6.08
CA LEU A 86 -4.60 -8.23 -6.78
C LEU A 86 -4.14 -8.85 -8.11
N THR A 87 -3.86 -10.16 -8.13
CA THR A 87 -3.44 -10.88 -9.34
C THR A 87 -4.58 -10.94 -10.36
N LEU A 88 -5.80 -11.20 -9.89
CA LEU A 88 -7.01 -11.14 -10.73
C LEU A 88 -7.19 -9.75 -11.35
N PHE A 89 -6.96 -8.67 -10.57
CA PHE A 89 -7.08 -7.30 -11.05
C PHE A 89 -6.05 -6.97 -12.14
N ILE A 90 -4.78 -7.35 -11.96
CA ILE A 90 -3.73 -7.16 -12.97
C ILE A 90 -4.06 -7.93 -14.25
N TRP A 91 -4.49 -9.19 -14.12
CA TRP A 91 -4.91 -9.99 -15.27
C TRP A 91 -6.09 -9.35 -16.01
N PHE A 92 -7.07 -8.79 -15.29
CA PHE A 92 -8.23 -8.12 -15.85
C PHE A 92 -7.85 -6.89 -16.68
N ILE A 93 -6.91 -6.07 -16.19
CA ILE A 93 -6.39 -4.91 -16.94
C ILE A 93 -5.77 -5.37 -18.26
N ILE A 94 -4.95 -6.42 -18.22
CA ILE A 94 -4.30 -6.96 -19.43
C ILE A 94 -5.35 -7.47 -20.42
N ALA A 95 -6.35 -8.22 -19.93
CA ALA A 95 -7.41 -8.77 -20.76
C ALA A 95 -8.24 -7.66 -21.45
N PHE A 96 -8.61 -6.62 -20.72
CA PHE A 96 -9.34 -5.48 -21.28
C PHE A 96 -8.51 -4.65 -22.26
N LEU A 97 -7.21 -4.51 -22.02
CA LEU A 97 -6.34 -3.81 -22.96
C LEU A 97 -6.17 -4.59 -24.27
N ALA A 98 -6.06 -5.92 -24.19
CA ALA A 98 -6.01 -6.80 -25.35
C ALA A 98 -7.32 -6.80 -26.14
N ASP A 99 -8.46 -6.90 -25.47
CA ASP A 99 -9.79 -6.88 -26.09
C ASP A 99 -10.09 -5.52 -26.73
N GLY A 100 -9.77 -4.42 -26.04
CA GLY A 100 -9.88 -3.06 -26.58
C GLY A 100 -8.99 -2.85 -27.81
N GLY A 101 -7.76 -3.38 -27.79
CA GLY A 101 -6.86 -3.35 -28.95
C GLY A 101 -7.39 -4.14 -30.14
N PHE A 102 -7.97 -5.32 -29.90
CA PHE A 102 -8.59 -6.14 -30.94
C PHE A 102 -9.82 -5.46 -31.55
N TRP A 103 -10.68 -4.85 -30.73
CA TRP A 103 -11.86 -4.11 -31.18
C TRP A 103 -11.49 -2.91 -32.06
N LEU A 104 -10.47 -2.15 -31.64
CA LEU A 104 -9.94 -1.02 -32.41
C LEU A 104 -9.43 -1.48 -33.79
N PHE A 105 -8.69 -2.59 -33.82
CA PHE A 105 -8.16 -3.18 -35.06
C PHE A 105 -9.26 -3.63 -36.02
N MET A 106 -10.33 -4.26 -35.52
CA MET A 106 -11.47 -4.65 -36.36
C MET A 106 -12.20 -3.43 -36.92
N ASN A 107 -12.45 -2.41 -36.09
CA ASN A 107 -13.12 -1.18 -36.54
C ASN A 107 -12.30 -0.42 -37.60
N SER A 108 -10.96 -0.40 -37.48
CA SER A 108 -10.09 0.25 -38.48
C SER A 108 -9.92 -0.53 -39.78
N THR A 109 -10.11 -1.86 -39.75
CA THR A 109 -9.84 -2.75 -40.89
C THR A 109 -11.11 -3.20 -41.61
N SER A 110 -12.29 -2.95 -41.03
CA SER A 110 -13.57 -3.23 -41.66
C SER A 110 -13.85 -2.19 -42.75
N PRO A 111 -14.04 -2.58 -44.03
CA PRO A 111 -14.50 -1.64 -45.04
C PRO A 111 -15.91 -1.21 -44.63
N THR A 112 -16.05 0.07 -44.29
CA THR A 112 -17.35 0.72 -44.13
C THR A 112 -18.16 0.44 -45.39
N ARG A 113 -19.23 -0.34 -45.25
CA ARG A 113 -20.25 -0.44 -46.30
C ARG A 113 -20.98 0.88 -46.43
#